data_AF-A0A5K0XS02-F1
#
_entry.id   AF-A0A5K0XS02-F1
#
_cell.length_a   1.000
_cell.length_b   1.000
_cell.length_c   1.000
_cell.angle_alpha   90.00
_cell.angle_beta   90.00
_cell.angle_gamma   90.00
#
_symmetry.space_group_name_H-M   'P 1'
#
loop_
_entity.id
_entity.type
_entity.pdbx_description
1 polymer ?
#
loop_
_entity_poly.entity_id
_entity_poly.type
_entity_poly.pdbx_seq_one_letter_code
_entity_poly.pdbx_strand_id
1 'polypeptide(L)'
;SYDISGVKKTIDNLVKLLVKIVKEVGEKNVVQVVTNNAANYKAASMKLKEIDGFNHIFWTPCAADCLDLILEDIAKIHLHKEVIEKAKVVSTFIYGHTW
;
A
#
# COMPACT_ATOMS: atom_id res chain seq x y z
N SER A 1 9.03 -8.50 8.11
CA SER A 1 7.79 -7.80 7.72
C SER A 1 6.75 -8.00 8.81
N TYR A 2 5.84 -7.05 9.02
CA TYR A 2 4.77 -7.16 10.02
C TYR A 2 3.48 -7.57 9.30
N ASP A 3 2.86 -8.69 9.69
CA ASP A 3 1.54 -9.05 9.17
C ASP A 3 0.47 -8.22 9.86
N ILE A 4 -0.39 -7.59 9.06
CA ILE A 4 -1.45 -6.68 9.49
C ILE A 4 -2.80 -7.08 8.91
N SER A 5 -2.90 -8.26 8.29
CA SER A 5 -4.12 -8.79 7.67
C SER A 5 -5.31 -8.80 8.65
N GLY A 6 -5.07 -9.12 9.92
CA GLY A 6 -6.09 -9.11 10.99
C GLY A 6 -6.37 -7.73 11.62
N VAL A 7 -5.68 -6.66 11.22
CA VAL A 7 -5.87 -5.32 11.80
C VAL A 7 -6.91 -4.56 11.00
N LYS A 8 -7.95 -4.05 11.68
CA LYS A 8 -8.89 -3.10 11.06
C LYS A 8 -8.13 -1.83 10.67
N LYS A 9 -8.03 -1.56 9.36
CA LYS A 9 -7.19 -0.51 8.75
C LYS A 9 -7.76 0.91 8.90
N THR A 10 -8.24 1.28 10.09
CA THR A 10 -8.60 2.68 10.39
C THR A 10 -7.34 3.51 10.61
N ILE A 11 -7.44 4.83 10.42
CA ILE A 11 -6.31 5.75 10.61
C ILE A 11 -5.72 5.57 12.02
N ASP A 12 -6.55 5.55 13.06
CA ASP A 12 -6.07 5.48 14.45
C ASP A 12 -5.40 4.13 14.77
N ASN A 13 -5.90 3.02 14.23
CA ASN A 13 -5.26 1.72 14.42
C ASN A 13 -3.92 1.65 13.69
N LEU A 14 -3.82 2.22 12.49
CA LEU A 14 -2.58 2.30 11.74
C LEU A 14 -1.55 3.18 12.45
N VAL A 15 -1.94 4.34 13.00
CA VAL A 15 -1.04 5.17 13.81
C VAL A 15 -0.52 4.40 15.01
N LYS A 16 -1.41 3.77 15.79
CA LYS A 16 -1.01 2.95 16.96
C LYS A 16 -0.03 1.85 16.59
N LEU A 17 -0.28 1.17 15.47
CA LEU A 17 0.61 0.13 14.97
C LEU A 17 1.98 0.69 14.57
N LEU A 18 2.02 1.78 13.79
CA LEU A 18 3.26 2.41 13.35
C LEU A 18 4.09 2.89 14.55
N VAL A 19 3.44 3.52 15.54
CA VAL A 19 4.10 3.93 16.79
C VAL A 19 4.71 2.73 17.52
N LYS A 20 3.95 1.63 17.64
CA LYS A 20 4.44 0.41 18.28
C LYS A 20 5.70 -0.10 17.57
N ILE A 21 5.66 -0.21 16.25
CA ILE A 21 6.78 -0.71 15.44
C ILE A 21 8.00 0.20 15.56
N VAL A 22 7.84 1.53 15.46
CA VAL A 22 8.94 2.49 15.59
C VAL A 22 9.59 2.41 16.96
N LYS A 23 8.80 2.29 18.03
CA LYS A 23 9.32 2.13 19.40
C LYS A 23 10.03 0.79 19.61
N GLU A 24 9.52 -0.28 19.02
CA GLU A 24 10.13 -1.62 19.10
C GLU A 24 11.50 -1.67 18.42
N VAL A 25 11.63 -1.04 17.25
CA VAL A 25 12.91 -0.92 16.51
C VAL A 25 13.84 0.11 17.16
N GLY A 26 13.26 1.11 17.82
CA GLY A 26 13.95 2.27 18.37
C GLY A 26 13.87 3.46 17.41
N GLU A 27 13.41 4.59 17.93
CA GLU A 27 13.05 5.79 17.16
C GLU A 27 14.22 6.32 16.32
N LYS A 28 15.44 6.27 16.88
CA LYS A 28 16.68 6.69 16.21
C LYS A 28 17.16 5.74 15.12
N ASN A 29 16.67 4.50 15.12
CA ASN A 29 17.05 3.46 14.16
C ASN A 29 16.13 3.44 12.93
N VAL A 30 14.99 4.15 12.99
CA VAL A 30 14.04 4.22 11.88
C VAL A 30 14.25 5.52 11.11
N VAL A 31 14.58 5.37 9.82
CA VAL A 31 14.74 6.51 8.90
C VAL A 31 13.50 6.70 8.02
N GLN A 32 12.82 5.61 7.65
CA GLN A 32 11.74 5.65 6.68
C GLN A 32 10.68 4.58 6.96
N VAL A 33 9.43 4.97 6.74
CA VAL A 33 8.26 4.09 6.71
C VAL A 33 7.73 4.02 5.28
N VAL A 34 7.62 2.80 4.75
CA VAL A 34 7.05 2.53 3.42
C VAL A 34 5.74 1.76 3.62
N THR A 35 4.63 2.34 3.15
CA THR A 35 3.28 1.74 3.27
C THR A 35 2.52 1.91 1.97
N ASN A 36 1.37 1.25 1.81
CA ASN A 36 0.57 1.40 0.59
C ASN A 36 0.14 2.87 0.37
N ASN A 37 -0.23 3.21 -0.86
CA ASN A 37 -0.63 4.58 -1.23
C ASN A 37 -2.10 4.92 -0.87
N ALA A 38 -2.84 4.02 -0.24
CA ALA A 38 -4.23 4.26 0.11
C ALA A 38 -4.37 5.39 1.15
N ALA A 39 -5.49 6.11 1.08
CA ALA A 39 -5.69 7.37 1.81
C ALA A 39 -5.51 7.22 3.34
N ASN A 40 -5.95 6.11 3.91
CA ASN A 40 -5.82 5.80 5.33
C ASN A 40 -4.36 5.59 5.77
N TYR A 41 -3.53 4.91 4.96
CA TYR A 41 -2.11 4.72 5.26
C TYR A 41 -1.32 6.03 5.12
N LYS A 42 -1.64 6.83 4.10
CA LYS A 42 -1.09 8.17 3.94
C LYS A 42 -1.43 9.05 5.15
N ALA A 43 -2.71 9.11 5.53
CA ALA A 43 -3.15 9.91 6.68
C ALA A 43 -2.51 9.46 8.00
N ALA A 44 -2.44 8.15 8.25
CA ALA A 44 -1.78 7.61 9.43
C ALA A 44 -0.28 7.94 9.47
N SER A 45 0.40 7.87 8.32
CA SER A 45 1.83 8.19 8.22
C SER A 45 2.10 9.69 8.38
N MET A 46 1.18 10.56 7.95
CA MET A 46 1.27 12.01 8.23
C MET A 46 1.10 12.29 9.72
N LYS A 47 0.10 11.68 10.37
CA LYS A 47 -0.07 11.78 11.82
C LYS A 47 1.14 11.24 12.60
N LEU A 48 1.82 10.20 12.10
CA LEU A 48 3.04 9.67 12.73
C LEU A 48 4.14 10.74 12.81
N LYS A 49 4.30 11.57 11.77
CA LYS A 49 5.30 12.65 11.72
C LYS A 49 5.00 13.80 12.68
N GLU A 50 3.76 13.95 13.11
CA GLU A 50 3.33 14.96 14.08
C GLU A 50 3.64 14.54 15.54
N ILE A 51 4.03 13.28 15.76
CA ILE A 51 4.40 12.76 17.08
C ILE A 51 5.81 13.22 17.44
N ASP A 52 5.97 13.76 18.65
CA ASP A 52 7.27 14.18 19.15
C ASP A 52 8.28 13.02 19.15
N GLY A 53 9.50 13.32 18.71
CA GLY A 53 10.55 12.32 18.49
C GLY A 53 10.46 11.53 17.18
N PHE A 54 9.39 11.65 16.38
CA PHE A 54 9.23 10.90 15.11
C PHE A 54 9.28 11.79 13.86
N ASN A 55 9.44 13.10 14.03
CA ASN A 55 9.46 14.09 12.95
C ASN A 55 10.58 13.87 11.92
N HIS A 56 11.66 13.18 12.27
CA HIS A 56 12.76 12.82 11.37
C HIS A 56 12.44 11.63 10.45
N ILE A 57 11.37 10.90 10.70
CA ILE A 57 11.02 9.69 9.94
C ILE A 57 10.35 10.08 8.63
N PHE A 58 10.93 9.66 7.51
CA PHE A 58 10.34 9.87 6.18
C PHE A 58 9.20 8.89 5.91
N TRP A 59 8.25 9.31 5.09
CA TRP A 59 7.20 8.43 4.56
C TRP A 59 7.21 8.48 3.05
N THR A 60 7.10 7.31 2.42
CA THR A 60 6.91 7.16 0.99
C THR A 60 5.89 6.06 0.70
N PRO A 61 5.13 6.16 -0.41
CA PRO A 61 4.25 5.09 -0.83
C PRO A 61 5.05 3.86 -1.31
N CYS A 62 4.44 2.70 -1.23
CA CYS A 62 4.96 1.43 -1.71
C CYS A 62 5.07 1.43 -3.23
N ALA A 63 6.22 1.00 -3.75
CA ALA A 63 6.47 0.94 -5.18
C ALA A 63 5.53 -0.05 -5.89
N ALA A 64 5.21 -1.21 -5.28
CA ALA A 64 4.33 -2.21 -5.87
C ALA A 64 2.91 -1.64 -6.08
N ASP A 65 2.31 -1.05 -5.05
CA ASP A 65 1.00 -0.41 -5.16
C ASP A 65 1.01 0.75 -6.18
N CYS A 66 2.11 1.53 -6.24
CA CYS A 66 2.25 2.58 -7.26
C CYS A 66 2.30 2.02 -8.67
N LEU A 67 3.03 0.92 -8.89
CA LEU A 67 3.12 0.27 -10.19
C LEU A 67 1.76 -0.31 -10.62
N ASP A 68 1.03 -0.94 -9.71
CA ASP A 68 -0.32 -1.46 -10.00
C ASP A 68 -1.26 -0.34 -10.46
N LEU A 69 -1.25 0.81 -9.77
CA LEU A 69 -2.05 1.98 -10.18
C LEU A 69 -1.65 2.52 -11.56
N ILE A 70 -0.35 2.60 -11.85
CA ILE A 70 0.15 3.02 -13.18
C ILE A 70 -0.33 2.05 -14.26
N LEU A 71 -0.24 0.74 -14.00
CA LEU A 71 -0.70 -0.30 -14.94
C LEU A 71 -2.22 -0.26 -15.13
N GLU A 72 -3.00 -0.02 -14.07
CA GLU A 72 -4.44 0.18 -14.16
C GLU A 72 -4.80 1.39 -15.05
N ASP A 73 -4.06 2.49 -14.94
CA ASP A 73 -4.30 3.67 -15.77
C ASP A 73 -3.89 3.44 -17.23
N ILE A 74 -2.78 2.73 -17.48
CA ILE A 74 -2.40 2.28 -18.83
C ILE A 74 -3.49 1.37 -19.42
N ALA A 75 -4.07 0.47 -18.62
CA ALA A 75 -5.12 -0.44 -19.06
C ALA A 75 -6.43 0.29 -19.45
N LYS A 76 -6.65 1.51 -18.96
CA LYS A 76 -7.81 2.35 -19.33
C LYS A 76 -7.62 3.09 -20.67
N ILE A 77 -6.41 3.13 -21.21
CA ILE A 77 -6.14 3.75 -22.52
C ILE A 77 -6.91 3.00 -23.60
N HIS A 78 -7.71 3.74 -24.39
CA HIS A 78 -8.64 3.17 -25.36
C HIS A 78 -7.95 2.23 -26.37
N LEU A 79 -6.72 2.55 -26.76
CA LEU A 79 -5.90 1.75 -27.68
C LEU A 79 -5.73 0.28 -27.24
N HIS A 80 -5.73 0.01 -25.94
CA HIS A 80 -5.47 -1.33 -25.39
C HIS A 80 -6.73 -2.00 -24.85
N LYS A 81 -7.87 -1.29 -24.81
CA LYS A 81 -9.09 -1.75 -24.16
C LYS A 81 -9.60 -3.08 -24.72
N GLU A 82 -9.71 -3.19 -26.04
CA GLU A 82 -10.24 -4.40 -26.70
C GLU A 82 -9.33 -5.63 -26.45
N VAL A 83 -8.02 -5.43 -26.52
CA VAL A 83 -7.04 -6.50 -26.28
C VAL A 83 -7.12 -6.99 -24.83
N ILE A 84 -7.23 -6.05 -23.87
CA ILE A 84 -7.35 -6.38 -22.45
C ILE A 84 -8.66 -7.11 -22.15
N GLU A 85 -9.77 -6.68 -22.74
CA GLU A 85 -11.08 -7.35 -22.58
C GLU A 85 -11.04 -8.79 -23.13
N LYS A 86 -10.49 -9.00 -24.33
CA LYS A 86 -10.31 -10.33 -24.91
C LYS A 86 -9.39 -11.21 -24.05
N ALA A 87 -8.27 -10.67 -23.58
CA ALA A 87 -7.34 -11.37 -22.71
C ALA A 87 -8.00 -11.79 -21.37
N LYS A 88 -8.85 -10.93 -20.79
CA LYS A 88 -9.62 -11.25 -19.57
C LYS A 88 -10.57 -12.42 -19.79
N VAL A 89 -11.23 -12.50 -20.95
CA VAL A 89 -12.12 -13.64 -21.29
C VAL A 89 -11.33 -14.94 -21.33
N VAL A 90 -10.19 -14.95 -22.05
CA VAL A 90 -9.32 -16.13 -22.15
C VAL A 90 -8.77 -16.51 -20.77
N SER A 91 -8.27 -15.54 -20.00
CA SER A 91 -7.77 -15.77 -18.65
C SER A 91 -8.85 -16.35 -17.74
N THR A 92 -10.07 -15.80 -17.76
CA THR A 92 -11.20 -16.32 -16.99
C THR A 92 -11.57 -17.74 -17.40
N PHE A 93 -11.55 -18.05 -18.70
CA PHE A 93 -11.78 -19.41 -19.19
C PHE A 93 -10.70 -20.37 -18.66
N ILE A 94 -9.42 -20.00 -18.73
CA ILE A 94 -8.32 -20.84 -18.24
C ILE A 94 -8.46 -21.07 -16.73
N TYR A 95 -8.59 -20.02 -15.93
CA TYR A 95 -8.68 -20.15 -14.46
C TYR A 95 -10.00 -20.76 -13.98
N GLY A 96 -11.09 -20.61 -14.74
CA GLY A 96 -12.39 -21.20 -14.44
C GLY A 96 -12.52 -22.67 -14.86
N HIS A 97 -11.63 -23.16 -15.72
CA HIS A 97 -11.58 -24.55 -16.18
C HIS A 97 -10.29 -25.30 -15.78
N THR A 98 -9.45 -24.70 -14.93
CA THR A 98 -8.42 -25.43 -14.18
C THR A 98 -9.07 -26.16 -13.00
N TRP A 99 -8.90 -27.49 -12.98
CA TRP A 99 -9.45 -28.54 -12.10
C TRP A 99 -9.90 -28.16 -10.68
#